data_AF-A0AAW9LGQ5-F1
#
_entry.id   AF-A0AAW9LGQ5-F1
#
_cell.length_a   1.000
_cell.length_b   1.000
_cell.length_c   1.000
_cell.angle_alpha   90.00
_cell.angle_beta   90.00
_cell.angle_gamma   90.00
#
_symmetry.space_group_name_H-M   'P 1'
#
loop_
_entity.id
_entity.type
_entity.pdbx_description
1 polymer ?
#
loop_
_entity_poly.entity_id
_entity_poly.type
_entity_poly.pdbx_seq_one_letter_code
_entity_poly.pdbx_strand_id
1 'polypeptide(L)'
;MTPERYDHLRPTTDAYPDDIYRVVGTTESSVTLLRVGDEDGRRVHTGELVSVSHAALGGFKRAPNPDGNRSLAAFVASVATTAYWSLRVFVRELAAHPLASAVVVVALVLFGTFGDRLVSLPDTASGVLVVLGSLGLAYVGSGRL
;
A
#
# COMPACT_ATOMS: atom_id res chain seq x y z
N MET A 1 15.62 5.58 -31.18
CA MET A 1 15.82 5.34 -29.74
C MET A 1 15.54 3.88 -29.50
N THR A 2 16.48 3.12 -28.92
CA THR A 2 16.27 1.68 -28.66
C THR A 2 15.64 1.54 -27.27
N PRO A 3 14.41 1.01 -27.15
CA PRO A 3 13.74 0.89 -25.85
C PRO A 3 14.34 -0.26 -25.03
N GLU A 4 14.51 -0.05 -23.73
CA GLU A 4 15.00 -1.06 -22.79
C GLU A 4 13.84 -1.77 -22.08
N ARG A 5 14.10 -2.95 -21.49
CA ARG A 5 13.10 -3.62 -20.66
C ARG A 5 12.66 -2.68 -19.52
N TYR A 6 11.37 -2.64 -19.27
CA TYR A 6 10.68 -1.72 -18.35
C TYR A 6 10.51 -0.27 -18.82
N ASP A 7 11.02 0.11 -19.99
CA ASP A 7 10.64 1.39 -20.60
C ASP A 7 9.13 1.40 -20.88
N HIS A 8 8.55 2.59 -20.75
CA HIS A 8 7.14 2.82 -21.03
C HIS A 8 7.01 3.61 -22.33
N LEU A 9 6.13 3.14 -23.20
CA LEU A 9 5.91 3.67 -24.53
C LEU A 9 4.41 3.95 -24.72
N ARG A 10 4.10 5.01 -25.47
CA ARG A 10 2.76 5.32 -25.95
C ARG A 10 2.81 5.44 -27.48
N PRO A 11 1.85 4.89 -28.23
CA PRO A 11 1.76 5.09 -29.66
C PRO A 11 1.66 6.59 -30.02
N THR A 12 2.07 6.92 -31.24
CA THR A 12 1.87 8.24 -31.86
C THR A 12 1.05 8.13 -33.13
N THR A 13 0.57 6.93 -33.44
CA THR A 13 -0.24 6.59 -34.60
C THR A 13 -1.41 5.72 -34.17
N ASP A 14 -2.47 5.71 -34.98
CA ASP A 14 -3.71 4.99 -34.67
C ASP A 14 -3.62 3.48 -34.93
N ALA A 15 -2.41 2.96 -35.19
CA ALA A 15 -2.16 1.54 -35.38
C ALA A 15 -2.37 0.71 -34.10
N TYR A 16 -2.32 1.37 -32.94
CA TYR A 16 -2.53 0.79 -31.62
C TYR A 16 -3.35 1.75 -30.75
N PRO A 17 -4.10 1.26 -29.76
CA PRO A 17 -4.77 2.11 -28.76
C PRO A 17 -3.80 3.11 -28.11
N ASP A 18 -4.22 4.36 -27.81
CA ASP A 18 -3.39 5.43 -27.20
C ASP A 18 -3.03 5.19 -25.71
N ASP A 19 -2.94 3.91 -25.34
CA ASP A 19 -2.64 3.42 -24.01
C ASP A 19 -1.13 3.44 -23.73
N ILE A 20 -0.77 3.16 -22.47
CA ILE A 20 0.61 3.03 -22.05
C ILE A 20 1.03 1.57 -22.04
N TYR A 21 2.13 1.29 -22.72
CA TYR A 21 2.72 -0.03 -22.83
C TYR A 21 4.08 -0.09 -22.15
N ARG A 22 4.40 -1.20 -21.51
CA ARG A 22 5.70 -1.48 -20.90
C ARG A 22 6.44 -2.53 -21.71
N VAL A 23 7.71 -2.27 -21.98
CA VAL A 23 8.59 -3.24 -22.63
C VAL A 23 8.87 -4.40 -21.68
N VAL A 24 8.51 -5.61 -22.08
CA VAL A 24 8.73 -6.83 -21.28
C VAL A 24 9.78 -7.75 -21.90
N GLY A 25 10.06 -7.60 -23.19
CA GLY A 25 11.11 -8.35 -23.88
C GLY A 25 11.54 -7.66 -25.17
N THR A 26 12.79 -7.90 -25.54
CA THR A 26 13.40 -7.42 -26.79
C THR A 26 14.06 -8.62 -27.46
N THR A 27 13.82 -8.79 -28.75
CA THR A 27 14.50 -9.76 -29.63
C THR A 27 15.20 -9.02 -30.76
N GLU A 28 16.01 -9.73 -31.54
CA GLU A 28 16.68 -9.17 -32.72
C GLU A 28 15.68 -8.57 -33.73
N SER A 29 14.46 -9.11 -33.81
CA SER A 29 13.45 -8.70 -34.81
C SER A 29 12.30 -7.87 -34.26
N SER A 30 12.04 -7.91 -32.95
CA SER A 30 10.83 -7.33 -32.36
C SER A 30 10.98 -6.96 -30.90
N VAL A 31 10.04 -6.14 -30.41
CA VAL A 31 9.90 -5.77 -29.01
C VAL A 31 8.51 -6.18 -28.54
N THR A 32 8.44 -6.90 -27.43
CA THR A 32 7.20 -7.31 -26.79
C THR A 32 6.78 -6.28 -25.76
N LEU A 33 5.57 -5.78 -25.92
CA LEU A 33 4.95 -4.74 -25.12
C LEU A 33 3.77 -5.31 -24.33
N LEU A 34 3.64 -4.93 -23.07
CA LEU A 34 2.50 -5.24 -22.21
C LEU A 34 1.69 -3.96 -21.99
N ARG A 35 0.38 -3.96 -22.23
CA ARG A 35 -0.48 -2.84 -21.88
C ARG A 35 -0.60 -2.71 -20.36
N VAL A 36 -0.19 -1.57 -19.82
CA VAL A 36 -0.09 -1.31 -18.38
C VAL A 36 -0.78 -0.03 -17.91
N GLY A 37 -1.14 0.87 -18.81
CA GLY A 37 -1.93 2.05 -18.48
C GLY A 37 -2.91 2.43 -19.57
N ASP A 38 -3.93 3.20 -19.22
CA ASP A 38 -4.92 3.75 -20.15
C ASP A 38 -4.44 5.07 -20.80
N GLU A 39 -5.27 5.65 -21.67
CA GLU A 39 -5.07 6.95 -22.31
C GLU A 39 -4.93 8.11 -21.30
N ASP A 40 -5.51 7.99 -20.11
CA ASP A 40 -5.40 8.93 -19.00
C ASP A 40 -4.12 8.72 -18.16
N GLY A 41 -3.33 7.70 -18.50
CA GLY A 41 -2.11 7.32 -17.79
C GLY A 41 -2.36 6.68 -16.43
N ARG A 42 -3.53 6.09 -16.21
CA ARG A 42 -3.85 5.29 -15.02
C ARG A 42 -3.50 3.84 -15.27
N ARG A 43 -3.07 3.14 -14.22
CA ARG A 43 -2.72 1.72 -14.33
C ARG A 43 -3.92 0.85 -14.70
N VAL A 44 -3.73 -0.04 -15.67
CA VAL A 44 -4.67 -1.12 -16.02
C VAL A 44 -4.00 -2.48 -15.98
N HIS A 45 -4.79 -3.54 -15.76
CA HIS A 45 -4.32 -4.92 -15.64
C HIS A 45 -4.96 -5.81 -16.70
N THR A 46 -4.70 -5.54 -17.98
CA THR A 46 -5.33 -6.28 -19.09
C THR A 46 -4.64 -7.61 -19.39
N GLY A 47 -3.33 -7.71 -19.11
CA GLY A 47 -2.51 -8.86 -19.55
C GLY A 47 -2.25 -8.89 -21.06
N GLU A 48 -2.66 -7.85 -21.78
CA GLU A 48 -2.57 -7.76 -23.23
C GLU A 48 -1.12 -7.55 -23.69
N LEU A 49 -0.63 -8.46 -24.52
CA LEU A 49 0.72 -8.41 -25.10
C LEU A 49 0.65 -8.08 -26.58
N VAL A 50 1.49 -7.15 -27.02
CA VAL A 50 1.64 -6.75 -28.42
C VAL A 50 3.10 -6.92 -28.81
N SER A 51 3.36 -7.58 -29.94
CA SER A 51 4.70 -7.66 -30.51
C SER A 51 4.85 -6.63 -31.63
N VAL A 52 5.83 -5.75 -31.52
CA VAL A 52 6.07 -4.63 -32.44
C VAL A 52 7.43 -4.82 -33.10
N SER A 53 7.50 -4.72 -34.42
CA SER A 53 8.78 -4.77 -35.14
C SER A 53 9.62 -3.54 -34.84
N HIS A 54 10.94 -3.65 -34.97
CA HIS A 54 11.84 -2.49 -34.76
C HIS A 54 11.50 -1.30 -35.68
N ALA A 55 11.00 -1.55 -36.89
CA ALA A 55 10.56 -0.49 -37.81
C ALA A 55 9.29 0.22 -37.29
N ALA A 56 8.35 -0.52 -36.71
CA ALA A 56 7.09 0.04 -36.20
C ALA A 56 7.27 0.81 -34.87
N LEU A 57 8.37 0.61 -34.14
CA LEU A 57 8.70 1.38 -32.93
C LEU A 57 8.86 2.89 -33.19
N GLY A 58 9.11 3.31 -34.43
CA GLY A 58 9.11 4.73 -34.80
C GLY A 58 7.77 5.44 -34.55
N GLY A 59 6.67 4.68 -34.49
CA GLY A 59 5.34 5.14 -34.13
C GLY A 59 5.07 5.16 -32.62
N PHE A 60 6.11 5.17 -31.77
CA PHE A 60 5.98 5.21 -30.31
C PHE A 60 6.86 6.31 -29.72
N LYS A 61 6.38 6.93 -28.65
CA LYS A 61 7.12 7.88 -27.80
C LYS A 61 7.26 7.34 -26.38
N ARG A 62 8.25 7.80 -25.63
CA ARG A 62 8.35 7.49 -24.19
C ARG A 62 7.16 8.05 -23.42
N ALA A 63 6.65 7.27 -22.49
CA ALA A 63 5.54 7.63 -21.61
C ALA A 63 6.00 7.62 -20.14
N PRO A 64 5.37 8.41 -19.26
CA PRO A 64 5.55 8.29 -17.82
C PRO A 64 5.07 6.93 -17.29
N ASN A 65 5.60 6.49 -16.15
CA ASN A 65 5.11 5.30 -15.47
C ASN A 65 3.67 5.54 -14.95
N PRO A 66 2.68 4.70 -15.32
CA PRO A 66 1.28 4.85 -14.88
C PRO A 66 1.08 4.65 -13.37
N ASP A 67 2.08 4.13 -12.64
CA ASP A 67 2.03 3.98 -11.18
C ASP A 67 2.08 5.33 -10.42
N GLY A 68 2.63 6.37 -11.05
CA GLY A 68 2.80 7.69 -10.45
C GLY A 68 1.53 8.54 -10.43
N ASN A 69 0.48 8.18 -11.18
CA ASN A 69 -0.70 9.02 -11.39
C ASN A 69 -1.85 8.73 -10.39
N ARG A 70 -1.52 8.27 -9.18
CA ARG A 70 -2.54 7.97 -8.16
C ARG A 70 -3.20 9.26 -7.70
N SER A 71 -4.52 9.38 -7.88
CA SER A 71 -5.24 10.56 -7.42
C SER A 71 -5.23 10.69 -5.89
N LEU A 72 -5.31 11.91 -5.38
CA LEU A 72 -5.40 12.19 -3.94
C LEU A 72 -6.60 11.47 -3.30
N ALA A 73 -7.73 11.40 -4.00
CA ALA A 73 -8.90 10.65 -3.56
C ALA A 73 -8.61 9.15 -3.42
N ALA A 74 -7.88 8.55 -4.36
CA ALA A 74 -7.49 7.14 -4.28
C ALA A 74 -6.51 6.89 -3.12
N PHE A 75 -5.63 7.85 -2.83
CA PHE A 75 -4.78 7.80 -1.64
C PHE A 75 -5.61 7.81 -0.36
N VAL A 76 -6.53 8.76 -0.18
CA VAL A 76 -7.40 8.85 1.02
C VAL A 76 -8.25 7.58 1.18
N ALA A 77 -8.85 7.08 0.09
CA ALA A 77 -9.62 5.84 0.13
C ALA A 77 -8.76 4.64 0.54
N SER A 78 -7.50 4.59 0.08
CA SER A 78 -6.57 3.53 0.49
C SER A 78 -6.23 3.61 1.98
N VAL A 79 -5.99 4.81 2.52
CA VAL A 79 -5.73 5.02 3.96
C VAL A 79 -6.92 4.59 4.80
N ALA A 80 -8.13 4.99 4.42
CA ALA A 80 -9.35 4.59 5.13
C ALA A 80 -9.57 3.08 5.10
N THR A 81 -9.34 2.45 3.94
CA THR A 81 -9.45 0.99 3.78
C THR A 81 -8.42 0.26 4.64
N THR A 82 -7.17 0.69 4.63
CA THR A 82 -6.11 0.13 5.48
C THR A 82 -6.47 0.28 6.96
N ALA A 83 -6.90 1.47 7.41
CA ALA A 83 -7.30 1.71 8.79
C ALA A 83 -8.45 0.79 9.23
N TYR A 84 -9.47 0.63 8.39
CA TYR A 84 -10.59 -0.27 8.66
C TYR A 84 -10.13 -1.72 8.83
N TRP A 85 -9.30 -2.24 7.92
CA TRP A 85 -8.82 -3.62 8.01
C TRP A 85 -7.87 -3.83 9.19
N SER A 86 -6.98 -2.88 9.46
CA SER A 86 -6.11 -2.91 10.64
C SER A 86 -6.92 -2.95 11.94
N LEU A 87 -7.93 -2.08 12.08
CA LEU A 87 -8.80 -2.07 13.25
C LEU A 87 -9.58 -3.38 13.40
N ARG A 88 -10.13 -3.89 12.28
CA ARG A 88 -10.88 -5.15 12.28
C ARG A 88 -10.03 -6.35 12.69
N VAL A 89 -8.79 -6.43 12.21
CA VAL A 89 -7.84 -7.48 12.61
C VAL A 89 -7.46 -7.32 14.07
N PHE A 90 -7.11 -6.10 14.50
CA PHE A 90 -6.77 -5.79 15.88
C PHE A 90 -7.87 -6.24 16.87
N VAL A 91 -9.14 -5.92 16.59
CA VAL A 91 -10.28 -6.33 17.43
C VAL A 91 -10.45 -7.85 17.44
N ARG A 92 -10.24 -8.52 16.29
CA ARG A 92 -10.31 -9.98 16.22
C ARG A 92 -9.21 -10.64 17.04
N GLU A 93 -7.98 -10.15 16.97
CA GLU A 93 -6.86 -10.64 17.79
C GLU A 93 -7.12 -10.44 19.27
N LEU A 94 -7.65 -9.26 19.65
CA LEU A 94 -8.02 -8.97 21.03
C LEU A 94 -9.09 -9.95 21.55
N ALA A 95 -10.07 -10.30 20.71
CA ALA A 95 -11.11 -11.27 21.02
C ALA A 95 -10.59 -12.73 21.06
N ALA A 96 -9.57 -13.05 20.26
CA ALA A 96 -8.95 -14.39 20.22
C ALA A 96 -8.06 -14.67 21.44
N HIS A 97 -7.52 -13.63 22.09
CA HIS A 97 -6.64 -13.72 23.26
C HIS A 97 -7.28 -13.11 24.52
N PRO A 98 -8.43 -13.61 25.00
CA PRO A 98 -9.24 -12.96 26.03
C PRO A 98 -8.51 -12.77 27.36
N LEU A 99 -7.61 -13.69 27.75
CA LEU A 99 -6.84 -13.56 28.99
C LEU A 99 -5.78 -12.45 28.92
N ALA A 100 -5.01 -12.38 27.83
CA ALA A 100 -4.01 -11.32 27.65
C ALA A 100 -4.69 -9.95 27.51
N SER A 101 -5.77 -9.87 26.74
CA SER A 101 -6.59 -8.67 26.58
C SER A 101 -7.21 -8.21 27.89
N ALA A 102 -7.75 -9.14 28.69
CA ALA A 102 -8.32 -8.83 30.00
C ALA A 102 -7.26 -8.29 30.96
N VAL A 103 -6.06 -8.87 31.00
CA VAL A 103 -4.95 -8.36 31.83
C VAL A 103 -4.60 -6.92 31.47
N VAL A 104 -4.48 -6.62 30.17
CA VAL A 104 -4.17 -5.25 29.69
C VAL A 104 -5.29 -4.27 30.02
N VAL A 105 -6.56 -4.65 29.78
CA VAL A 105 -7.72 -3.81 30.10
C VAL A 105 -7.84 -3.56 31.60
N VAL A 106 -7.69 -4.60 32.42
CA VAL A 106 -7.72 -4.48 33.89
C VAL A 106 -6.58 -3.58 34.37
N ALA A 107 -5.36 -3.74 33.83
CA ALA A 107 -4.25 -2.86 34.17
C ALA A 107 -4.52 -1.39 33.79
N LEU A 108 -5.06 -1.14 32.59
CA LEU A 108 -5.41 0.22 32.13
C LEU A 108 -6.53 0.83 32.97
N VAL A 109 -7.57 0.06 33.31
CA VAL A 109 -8.69 0.52 34.14
C VAL A 109 -8.22 0.80 35.56
N LEU A 110 -7.48 -0.12 36.19
CA LEU A 110 -6.93 0.09 37.54
C LEU A 110 -6.01 1.30 37.59
N PHE A 111 -5.16 1.48 36.58
CA PHE A 111 -4.27 2.63 36.50
C PHE A 111 -5.02 3.94 36.25
N GLY A 112 -5.98 3.97 35.32
CA GLY A 112 -6.73 5.19 35.00
C GLY A 112 -7.76 5.61 36.04
N THR A 113 -8.37 4.66 36.76
CA THR A 113 -9.42 4.96 37.75
C THR A 113 -8.88 5.14 39.16
N PHE A 114 -7.78 4.45 39.50
CA PHE A 114 -7.23 4.46 40.85
C PHE A 114 -5.78 4.94 40.91
N GLY A 115 -5.12 5.28 39.79
CA GLY A 115 -3.73 5.73 39.76
C GLY A 115 -3.46 6.82 40.80
N ASP A 116 -4.19 7.93 40.70
CA ASP A 116 -4.02 9.08 41.62
C ASP A 116 -4.47 8.80 43.07
N ARG A 117 -5.31 7.77 43.30
CA ARG A 117 -5.85 7.42 44.63
C ARG A 117 -5.07 6.32 45.35
N LEU A 118 -4.47 5.38 44.63
CA LEU A 118 -3.74 4.23 45.19
C LEU A 118 -2.23 4.48 45.24
N VAL A 119 -1.67 5.28 44.32
CA VAL A 119 -0.23 5.59 44.28
C VAL A 119 -0.03 7.03 43.81
N SER A 120 0.35 7.95 44.71
CA SER A 120 0.81 9.29 44.31
C SER A 120 2.14 9.17 43.57
N LEU A 121 2.07 8.87 42.28
CA LEU A 121 3.22 8.79 41.40
C LEU A 121 3.56 10.19 40.88
N PRO A 122 4.85 10.52 40.72
CA PRO A 122 5.26 11.69 39.96
C PRO A 122 4.67 11.63 38.54
N ASP A 123 4.26 12.77 37.97
CA ASP A 123 3.65 12.87 36.64
C ASP A 123 4.43 12.11 35.55
N THR A 124 5.76 12.06 35.68
CA THR A 124 6.66 11.31 34.80
C THR A 124 6.46 9.80 34.88
N ALA A 125 6.24 9.23 36.06
CA ALA A 125 5.99 7.80 36.22
C ALA A 125 4.61 7.40 35.65
N SER A 126 3.61 8.28 35.77
CA SER A 126 2.31 8.09 35.14
C SER A 126 2.40 8.12 33.62
N GLY A 127 3.15 9.07 33.05
CA GLY A 127 3.44 9.12 31.62
C GLY A 127 4.11 7.84 31.11
N VAL A 128 5.12 7.33 31.84
CA VAL A 128 5.81 6.07 31.48
C VAL A 128 4.85 4.88 31.49
N LEU A 129 3.96 4.77 32.48
CA LEU A 129 2.99 3.68 32.55
C LEU A 129 1.95 3.72 31.43
N VAL A 130 1.47 4.90 31.06
CA VAL A 130 0.58 5.06 29.90
C VAL A 130 1.28 4.63 28.60
N VAL A 131 2.55 5.01 28.43
CA VAL A 131 3.36 4.59 27.28
C VAL A 131 3.52 3.07 27.26
N LEU A 132 3.91 2.45 28.39
CA LEU A 132 4.08 1.00 28.50
C LEU A 132 2.76 0.24 28.28
N GLY A 133 1.65 0.73 28.84
CA GLY A 133 0.32 0.14 28.63
C GLY A 133 -0.13 0.21 27.18
N SER A 134 0.12 1.36 26.51
CA SER A 134 -0.18 1.55 25.09
C SER A 134 0.68 0.62 24.21
N LEU A 135 1.96 0.46 24.53
CA LEU A 135 2.85 -0.49 23.85
C LEU A 135 2.40 -1.94 24.05
N GLY A 136 2.00 -2.32 25.27
CA GLY A 136 1.49 -3.67 25.56
C GLY A 136 0.21 -3.97 24.80
N LEU A 137 -0.73 -3.02 24.76
CA LEU A 137 -1.96 -3.15 23.98
C LEU A 137 -1.69 -3.27 22.48
N ALA A 138 -0.76 -2.46 21.95
CA ALA A 138 -0.32 -2.54 20.56
C ALA A 138 0.35 -3.89 20.23
N TYR A 139 1.17 -4.43 21.15
CA TYR A 139 1.80 -5.73 20.98
C TYR A 139 0.78 -6.86 20.88
N VAL A 140 -0.18 -6.92 21.81
CA VAL A 140 -1.24 -7.94 21.83
C VAL A 140 -2.10 -7.86 20.58
N GLY A 141 -2.61 -6.68 20.22
CA GLY A 141 -3.49 -6.55 19.06
C GLY A 141 -2.76 -6.58 17.70
N SER A 142 -1.42 -6.61 17.69
CA SER A 142 -0.64 -6.84 16.47
C SER A 142 -0.52 -8.32 16.07
N GLY A 143 -1.02 -9.25 16.89
CA GLY A 143 -0.97 -10.70 16.62
C GLY A 143 0.44 -11.28 16.73
N ARG A 144 1.32 -10.67 17.54
CA ARG A 144 2.70 -11.14 17.78
C ARG A 144 2.83 -12.05 19.02
N LEU A 145 1.71 -12.60 19.49
CA LEU A 145 1.66 -13.59 20.57
C LEU A 145 1.84 -15.01 20.05
#